data_AF-A0A7G5YIW9-F1
#
_entry.id   AF-A0A7G5YIW9-F1
#
_cell.length_a   1.000
_cell.length_b   1.000
_cell.length_c   1.000
_cell.angle_alpha   90.00
_cell.angle_beta   90.00
_cell.angle_gamma   90.00
#
_symmetry.space_group_name_H-M   'P 1'
#
loop_
_entity.id
_entity.type
_entity.pdbx_description
1 polymer ?
#
loop_
_entity_poly.entity_id
_entity_poly.type
_entity_poly.pdbx_seq_one_letter_code
_entity_poly.pdbx_strand_id
1 'polypeptide(L)'
;MHGVALPELDLGGGHAVPYGPGESALDITTLADRIRHELADGCARSGLPLPRLTIEPGRAVVGPAGVALYDVVSVKRSAQRTFVAVPVAGAYHVSMASGYNLVGRPPVVAVPDGRARLLVRRRGS
;
A
#
# COMPACT_ATOMS: atom_id res chain seq x y z
N MET A 1 41.16 7.10 0.32
CA MET A 1 39.90 6.35 0.50
C MET A 1 39.14 6.99 1.64
N HIS A 2 38.03 7.66 1.39
CA HIS A 2 37.25 8.29 2.46
C HIS A 2 36.36 7.20 3.09
N GLY A 3 36.75 6.71 4.27
CA GLY A 3 36.07 5.66 5.02
C GLY A 3 34.77 6.18 5.65
N VAL A 4 33.75 6.37 4.82
CA VAL A 4 32.41 6.70 5.29
C VAL A 4 31.71 5.40 5.66
N ALA A 5 31.64 5.11 6.96
CA ALA A 5 30.73 4.09 7.47
C ALA A 5 29.29 4.60 7.30
N LEU A 6 28.43 3.80 6.68
CA LEU A 6 27.00 4.09 6.59
C LEU A 6 26.34 3.54 7.86
N PRO A 7 25.86 4.38 8.80
CA PRO A 7 25.25 3.89 10.03
C PRO A 7 23.81 3.38 9.81
N GLU A 8 23.18 3.79 8.71
CA GLU A 8 21.82 3.45 8.33
C GLU A 8 21.73 3.14 6.84
N LEU A 9 20.98 2.11 6.52
CA LEU A 9 20.54 1.77 5.17
C LEU A 9 19.02 1.74 5.17
N ASP A 10 18.42 2.69 4.46
CA ASP A 10 17.00 2.73 4.20
C ASP A 10 16.72 2.25 2.77
N LEU A 11 15.90 1.22 2.63
CA LEU A 11 15.49 0.68 1.34
C LEU A 11 14.15 1.25 0.85
N GLY A 12 13.55 2.14 1.64
CA GLY A 12 12.26 2.74 1.36
C GLY A 12 11.14 1.71 1.28
N GLY A 13 10.09 2.06 0.52
CA GLY A 13 8.91 1.22 0.34
C GLY A 13 8.74 0.69 -1.09
N GLY A 14 7.50 0.58 -1.54
CA GLY A 14 7.16 0.19 -2.91
C GLY A 14 6.81 -1.29 -3.10
N HIS A 15 6.87 -2.08 -2.02
CA HIS A 15 6.51 -3.49 -2.03
C HIS A 15 5.14 -3.78 -2.66
N ALA A 16 5.06 -4.95 -3.30
CA ALA A 16 3.90 -5.37 -4.07
C ALA A 16 2.67 -5.62 -3.17
N VAL A 17 1.50 -5.41 -3.77
CA VAL A 17 0.20 -5.78 -3.22
C VAL A 17 -0.42 -6.73 -4.23
N PRO A 18 -1.01 -7.86 -3.79
CA PRO A 18 -1.74 -8.73 -4.69
C PRO A 18 -3.04 -8.03 -5.12
N TYR A 19 -3.20 -7.79 -6.42
CA TYR A 19 -4.41 -7.25 -7.03
C TYR A 19 -5.20 -8.33 -7.77
N GLY A 20 -4.53 -9.39 -8.20
CA GLY A 20 -5.10 -10.51 -8.95
C GLY A 20 -5.34 -11.77 -8.10
N PRO A 21 -6.27 -12.64 -8.52
CA PRO A 21 -6.38 -13.98 -7.97
C PRO A 21 -5.07 -14.77 -8.14
N GLY A 22 -4.56 -15.38 -7.06
CA GLY A 22 -3.34 -16.18 -7.10
C GLY A 22 -2.03 -15.39 -6.89
N GLU A 23 -2.10 -14.06 -6.79
CA GLU A 23 -0.94 -13.27 -6.40
C GLU A 23 -0.69 -13.42 -4.89
N SER A 24 0.56 -13.70 -4.52
CA SER A 24 0.95 -13.83 -3.11
C SER A 24 1.24 -12.46 -2.51
N ALA A 25 0.77 -12.24 -1.28
CA ALA A 25 1.17 -11.07 -0.51
C ALA A 25 2.68 -11.08 -0.26
N LEU A 26 3.28 -9.88 -0.12
CA LEU A 26 4.67 -9.80 0.31
C LEU A 26 4.82 -10.42 1.70
N ASP A 27 5.68 -11.42 1.82
CA ASP A 27 6.19 -11.88 3.11
C ASP A 27 7.35 -10.98 3.54
N ILE A 28 7.04 -10.03 4.43
CA ILE A 28 8.02 -9.06 4.92
C ILE A 28 9.11 -9.70 5.78
N THR A 29 8.82 -10.83 6.44
CA THR A 29 9.80 -11.56 7.25
C THR A 29 10.82 -12.20 6.33
N THR A 30 10.36 -12.93 5.31
CA THR A 30 11.24 -13.56 4.31
C THR A 30 12.09 -12.51 3.58
N LEU A 31 11.51 -11.36 3.22
CA LEU A 31 12.25 -10.28 2.58
C LEU A 31 13.34 -9.72 3.51
N ALA A 32 12.98 -9.41 4.77
CA ALA A 32 13.90 -8.84 5.74
C ALA A 32 15.07 -9.79 6.06
N ASP A 33 14.81 -11.09 6.16
CA ASP A 33 15.84 -12.10 6.42
C ASP A 33 16.85 -12.21 5.28
N ARG A 34 16.38 -12.20 4.03
CA ARG A 34 17.26 -12.21 2.85
C ARG A 34 18.15 -10.96 2.79
N ILE A 35 17.57 -9.77 2.98
CA ILE A 35 18.32 -8.52 2.93
C ILE A 35 19.36 -8.47 4.06
N ARG A 36 18.98 -8.88 5.28
CA ARG A 36 19.92 -8.95 6.41
C ARG A 36 21.10 -9.88 6.12
N HIS A 37 20.83 -11.04 5.51
CA HIS A 37 21.88 -12.00 5.16
C HIS A 37 22.87 -11.41 4.15
N GLU A 38 22.38 -10.87 3.02
CA GLU A 38 23.22 -10.27 1.99
C GLU A 38 24.02 -9.06 2.50
N LEU A 39 23.40 -8.24 3.36
CA LEU A 39 24.04 -7.08 3.97
C LEU A 39 25.16 -7.50 4.92
N ALA A 40 24.93 -8.52 5.76
CA ALA A 40 25.96 -9.05 6.66
C ALA A 40 27.16 -9.61 5.89
N ASP A 41 26.90 -10.38 4.85
CA ASP A 41 27.92 -10.95 4.00
C ASP A 41 28.73 -9.87 3.25
N GLY A 42 28.05 -8.87 2.70
CA GLY A 42 28.67 -7.72 2.03
C GLY A 42 29.56 -6.90 2.97
N CYS A 43 29.04 -6.55 4.15
CA CYS A 43 29.78 -5.81 5.17
C CYS A 43 31.01 -6.57 5.65
N ALA A 44 30.90 -7.88 5.90
CA ALA A 44 32.01 -8.72 6.30
C ALA A 44 33.13 -8.76 5.25
N ARG A 45 32.79 -8.92 3.97
CA ARG A 45 33.78 -8.92 2.87
C ARG A 45 34.48 -7.56 2.69
N SER A 46 33.79 -6.47 2.99
CA SER A 46 34.32 -5.11 2.82
C SER A 46 34.94 -4.53 4.10
N GLY A 47 34.95 -5.27 5.22
CA GLY A 47 35.43 -4.78 6.51
C GLY A 47 34.62 -3.59 7.05
N LEU A 48 33.34 -3.50 6.65
CA LEU A 48 32.44 -2.42 7.05
C LEU A 48 31.57 -2.87 8.24
N PRO A 49 31.22 -1.96 9.16
CA PRO A 49 30.23 -2.27 10.19
C PRO A 49 28.87 -2.53 9.55
N LEU A 50 28.07 -3.39 10.20
CA LEU A 50 26.70 -3.65 9.77
C LEU A 50 25.82 -2.41 10.04
N PRO A 51 25.15 -1.82 9.04
CA PRO A 51 24.27 -0.69 9.25
C PRO A 51 22.95 -1.11 9.90
N ARG A 52 22.26 -0.15 10.53
CA ARG A 52 20.84 -0.32 10.86
C ARG A 52 20.02 -0.35 9.57
N LEU A 53 19.23 -1.40 9.38
CA LEU A 53 18.35 -1.56 8.21
C LEU A 53 16.94 -1.04 8.52
N THR A 54 16.41 -0.17 7.65
CA THR A 54 15.02 0.31 7.66
C THR A 54 14.31 -0.10 6.37
N ILE A 55 13.02 -0.46 6.48
CA ILE A 55 12.12 -0.74 5.36
C ILE A 55 10.79 -0.02 5.65
N GLU A 56 10.20 0.64 4.65
CA GLU A 56 9.02 1.49 4.80
C GLU A 56 7.80 0.93 4.02
N PRO A 57 7.20 -0.20 4.45
CA PRO A 57 6.10 -0.81 3.72
C PRO A 57 4.81 0.01 3.87
N GLY A 58 4.45 0.76 2.82
CA GLY A 58 3.16 1.46 2.74
C GLY A 58 2.04 0.53 2.32
N ARG A 59 1.78 0.47 1.00
CA ARG A 59 0.63 -0.26 0.42
C ARG A 59 0.58 -1.75 0.77
N ALA A 60 1.72 -2.40 1.01
CA ALA A 60 1.77 -3.82 1.36
C ALA A 60 1.07 -4.12 2.71
N VAL A 61 1.05 -3.17 3.63
CA VAL A 61 0.39 -3.32 4.94
C VAL A 61 -1.10 -2.95 4.87
N VAL A 62 -1.43 -1.81 4.26
CA VAL A 62 -2.81 -1.28 4.25
C VAL A 62 -3.67 -1.75 3.07
N GLY A 63 -3.06 -2.12 1.94
CA GLY A 63 -3.78 -2.50 0.71
C GLY A 63 -4.73 -3.68 0.90
N PRO A 64 -4.28 -4.82 1.47
CA PRO A 64 -5.14 -5.97 1.71
C PRO A 64 -6.21 -5.75 2.80
N ALA A 65 -6.05 -4.73 3.65
CA ALA A 65 -6.88 -4.52 4.82
C ALA A 65 -8.19 -3.74 4.54
N GLY A 66 -8.35 -3.23 3.32
CA GLY A 66 -9.46 -2.35 2.97
C GLY A 66 -10.10 -2.70 1.62
N VAL A 67 -11.43 -2.64 1.57
CA VAL A 67 -12.20 -2.67 0.33
C VAL A 67 -12.87 -1.32 0.13
N ALA A 68 -12.96 -0.89 -1.13
CA ALA A 68 -13.72 0.29 -1.49
C ALA A 68 -15.08 -0.12 -2.06
N LEU A 69 -16.14 0.41 -1.44
CA LEU A 69 -17.50 0.24 -1.91
C LEU A 69 -17.97 1.53 -2.56
N TYR A 70 -18.52 1.41 -3.76
CA TYR A 70 -19.07 2.52 -4.51
C TYR A 70 -20.47 2.19 -5.02
N ASP A 71 -21.32 3.21 -5.05
CA ASP A 71 -22.58 3.12 -5.77
C ASP A 71 -22.33 3.28 -7.28
N VAL A 72 -23.00 2.46 -8.08
CA VAL A 72 -22.99 2.60 -9.54
C VAL A 72 -23.96 3.71 -9.93
N VAL A 73 -23.44 4.76 -10.55
CA VAL A 73 -24.26 5.91 -10.98
C VAL A 73 -24.77 5.79 -12.42
N SER A 74 -24.09 5.00 -13.26
CA SER A 74 -24.54 4.73 -14.62
C SER A 74 -23.87 3.49 -15.19
N VAL A 75 -24.58 2.79 -16.08
CA VAL A 75 -24.06 1.65 -16.84
C VAL A 75 -24.33 1.88 -18.32
N LYS A 76 -23.27 1.90 -19.13
CA LYS A 76 -23.35 1.98 -20.59
C LYS A 76 -22.89 0.67 -21.20
N ARG A 77 -23.78 0.01 -21.94
CA ARG A 77 -23.48 -1.25 -22.64
C ARG A 77 -23.27 -0.99 -24.13
N SER A 78 -22.20 -1.54 -24.70
CA SER A 78 -21.97 -1.61 -26.14
C SER A 78 -21.79 -3.08 -26.55
N ALA A 79 -21.78 -3.36 -27.86
CA ALA A 79 -21.63 -4.72 -28.39
C ALA A 79 -20.34 -5.43 -27.93
N GLN A 80 -19.30 -4.69 -27.53
CA GLN A 80 -17.99 -5.24 -27.16
C GLN A 80 -17.63 -5.04 -25.68
N ARG A 81 -18.23 -4.06 -24.98
CA ARG A 81 -17.81 -3.66 -23.63
C ARG A 81 -18.98 -3.12 -22.80
N THR A 82 -18.90 -3.34 -21.50
CA THR A 82 -19.75 -2.68 -20.51
C THR A 82 -18.91 -1.66 -19.73
N PHE A 83 -19.39 -0.43 -19.67
CA PHE A 83 -18.80 0.65 -18.86
C PHE A 83 -19.68 0.89 -17.64
N VAL A 84 -19.05 0.96 -16.47
CA VAL A 84 -19.70 1.25 -15.19
C VAL A 84 -19.10 2.54 -14.64
N ALA A 85 -19.94 3.52 -14.35
CA ALA A 85 -19.52 4.77 -13.72
C ALA A 85 -19.75 4.70 -12.21
N VAL A 86 -18.74 5.12 -11.44
CA VAL A 86 -18.76 5.21 -9.97
C VAL A 86 -18.23 6.58 -9.52
N PRO A 87 -18.70 7.13 -8.39
CA PRO A 87 -18.18 8.38 -7.85
C PRO A 87 -16.77 8.18 -7.27
N VAL A 88 -15.85 9.12 -7.53
CA VAL A 88 -14.47 9.12 -7.00
C VAL A 88 -13.58 7.97 -7.51
N ALA A 89 -13.42 7.88 -8.83
CA ALA A 89 -12.38 7.04 -9.46
C ALA A 89 -11.04 7.79 -9.55
N GLY A 90 -10.39 8.05 -8.41
CA GLY A 90 -9.02 8.59 -8.35
C GLY A 90 -7.97 7.50 -8.19
N ALA A 91 -6.72 7.77 -8.55
CA ALA A 91 -5.60 6.89 -8.20
C ALA A 91 -5.45 6.85 -6.67
N TYR A 92 -5.24 5.65 -6.11
CA TYR A 92 -4.93 5.41 -4.69
C TYR A 92 -6.06 5.63 -3.65
N HIS A 93 -7.34 5.55 -4.06
CA HIS A 93 -8.49 5.49 -3.14
C HIS A 93 -8.52 6.63 -2.08
N VAL A 94 -8.68 6.32 -0.79
CA VAL A 94 -8.84 7.29 0.30
C VAL A 94 -7.53 8.06 0.56
N SER A 95 -6.38 7.43 0.33
CA SER A 95 -5.04 7.95 0.68
C SER A 95 -4.67 9.21 -0.09
N MET A 96 -5.17 9.36 -1.33
CA MET A 96 -5.02 10.58 -2.15
C MET A 96 -6.37 11.06 -2.70
N ALA A 97 -7.45 10.91 -1.92
CA ALA A 97 -8.69 11.65 -2.16
C ALA A 97 -8.43 13.15 -1.94
N SER A 98 -7.84 13.78 -2.96
CA SER A 98 -7.79 15.23 -3.10
C SER A 98 -9.22 15.72 -3.30
N GLY A 99 -9.60 16.83 -2.66
CA GLY A 99 -10.91 17.47 -2.83
C GLY A 99 -11.17 17.97 -4.26
N TYR A 100 -10.31 17.62 -5.21
CA TYR A 100 -10.31 18.05 -6.61
C TYR A 100 -11.63 17.80 -7.33
N ASN A 101 -12.36 16.76 -6.95
CA ASN A 101 -13.63 16.40 -7.59
C ASN A 101 -14.87 16.95 -6.86
N LEU A 102 -14.71 17.78 -5.81
CA LEU A 102 -15.81 18.36 -5.01
C LEU A 102 -16.80 17.33 -4.41
N VAL A 103 -16.49 16.03 -4.48
CA VAL A 103 -17.23 14.97 -3.82
C VAL A 103 -16.59 14.69 -2.47
N GLY A 104 -17.39 14.74 -1.39
CA GLY A 104 -16.94 14.46 -0.04
C GLY A 104 -16.28 13.08 0.09
N ARG A 105 -15.25 12.98 0.93
CA ARG A 105 -14.53 11.71 1.16
C ARG A 105 -15.53 10.61 1.61
N PRO A 106 -15.45 9.41 1.03
CA PRO A 106 -16.34 8.32 1.44
C PRO A 106 -16.14 7.97 2.92
N PRO A 107 -17.18 7.48 3.62
CA PRO A 107 -17.04 7.04 4.99
C PRO A 107 -16.08 5.84 5.07
N VAL A 108 -15.29 5.78 6.15
CA VAL A 108 -14.41 4.63 6.43
C VAL A 108 -15.06 3.78 7.50
N VAL A 109 -15.28 2.50 7.23
CA VAL A 109 -15.85 1.52 8.15
C VAL A 109 -14.84 0.40 8.37
N ALA A 110 -14.56 0.08 9.62
CA ALA A 110 -13.83 -1.13 10.00
C ALA A 110 -14.81 -2.26 10.30
N VAL A 111 -14.44 -3.50 9.99
CA VAL A 111 -15.28 -4.68 10.25
C VAL A 111 -14.46 -5.77 10.96
N PRO A 112 -13.99 -5.54 12.20
CA PRO A 112 -13.35 -6.61 12.99
C PRO A 112 -14.40 -7.65 13.40
N ASP A 113 -14.05 -8.94 13.30
CA ASP A 113 -14.88 -10.07 13.75
C ASP A 113 -16.34 -10.03 13.22
N GLY A 114 -16.52 -9.55 11.99
CA GLY A 114 -17.82 -9.43 11.34
C GLY A 114 -18.71 -8.29 11.87
N ARG A 115 -18.22 -7.44 12.77
CA ARG A 115 -18.98 -6.31 13.35
C ARG A 115 -18.55 -4.99 12.72
N ALA A 116 -19.47 -4.31 12.04
CA ALA A 116 -19.19 -3.02 11.42
C ALA A 116 -19.08 -1.89 12.47
N ARG A 117 -18.00 -1.10 12.36
CA ARG A 117 -17.74 0.11 13.15
C ARG A 117 -17.34 1.25 12.22
N LEU A 118 -18.10 2.34 12.23
CA LEU A 118 -17.77 3.55 11.51
C LEU A 118 -16.55 4.24 12.14
N LEU A 119 -15.48 4.40 11.37
CA LEU A 119 -14.26 5.10 11.77
C LEU A 119 -14.29 6.57 11.36
N VAL A 120 -14.73 6.85 10.12
CA VAL A 120 -14.80 8.21 9.57
C VAL A 120 -16.17 8.41 8.96
N ARG A 121 -16.93 9.39 9.47
CA ARG A 121 -18.17 9.85 8.82
C ARG A 121 -17.80 10.65 7.57
N ARG A 122 -18.59 10.50 6.50
CA ARG A 122 -18.58 11.45 5.38
C ARG A 122 -18.78 12.86 5.97
N ARG A 123 -17.82 13.76 5.76
CA ARG A 123 -18.03 15.17 6.08
C ARG A 123 -19.03 15.73 5.06
N GLY A 124 -20.08 16.38 5.55
CA GLY A 124 -21.12 16.99 4.72
C GLY A 124 -20.53 18.03 3.78
N SER A 125 -21.08 18.07 2.57
CA SER A 125 -21.00 19.18 1.62
C SER A 125 -21.78 20.38 2.13
#